data_AF-A0A7T7BJJ5-F1
#
_entry.id   AF-A0A7T7BJJ5-F1
#
_cell.length_a   1.000
_cell.length_b   1.000
_cell.length_c   1.000
_cell.angle_alpha   90.00
_cell.angle_beta   90.00
_cell.angle_gamma   90.00
#
_symmetry.space_group_name_H-M   'P 1'
#
loop_
_entity.id
_entity.type
_entity.pdbx_description
1 polymer ?
#
loop_
_entity_poly.entity_id
_entity_poly.type
_entity_poly.pdbx_seq_one_letter_code
_entity_poly.pdbx_strand_id
1 'polypeptide(L)'
;MTSSNVAKVLGEAKVPWIAEHCLDNLVDEFENGDTEQTLRHALGQIARYMLETRLKYGFLTTYEQTIFLRKADAGRVWGLEYSPSLYHIGLLALADSAFNTGTGIRNQFWTRNA
;
A
#
# COMPACT_ATOMS: atom_id res chain seq x y z
N MET A 1 21.64 -23.86 2.28
CA MET A 1 21.87 -22.66 3.12
C MET A 1 21.11 -21.51 2.49
N THR A 2 19.93 -21.18 3.00
CA THR A 2 19.19 -19.99 2.56
C THR A 2 19.78 -18.79 3.29
N SER A 3 20.35 -17.83 2.56
CA SER A 3 20.89 -16.60 3.14
C SER A 3 19.77 -15.87 3.88
N SER A 4 19.83 -15.86 5.20
CA SER A 4 18.79 -15.34 6.11
C SER A 4 18.64 -13.81 6.14
N ASN A 5 19.29 -13.09 5.22
CA ASN A 5 19.36 -11.62 5.19
C ASN A 5 18.78 -11.01 3.91
N VAL A 6 17.82 -11.69 3.26
CA VAL A 6 17.14 -11.15 2.07
C VAL A 6 15.95 -10.32 2.50
N ALA A 7 15.96 -9.03 2.14
CA ALA A 7 14.82 -8.15 2.34
C ALA A 7 13.56 -8.73 1.66
N LYS A 8 12.43 -8.67 2.34
CA LYS A 8 11.15 -9.23 1.85
C LYS A 8 10.12 -8.15 1.52
N VAL A 9 10.18 -7.03 2.22
CA VAL A 9 9.19 -5.95 2.17
C VAL A 9 9.93 -4.62 2.30
N LEU A 10 9.43 -3.61 1.61
CA LEU A 10 9.89 -2.23 1.70
C LEU A 10 8.88 -1.39 2.49
N GLY A 11 9.34 -0.61 3.47
CA GLY A 11 8.49 0.33 4.20
C GLY A 11 8.92 1.77 3.97
N GLU A 12 7.97 2.65 3.72
CA GLU A 12 8.20 4.10 3.72
C GLU A 12 7.32 4.76 4.79
N ALA A 13 7.94 5.59 5.63
CA ALA A 13 7.25 6.35 6.65
C ALA A 13 7.22 7.83 6.27
N LYS A 14 6.03 8.44 6.35
CA LYS A 14 5.78 9.86 6.22
C LYS A 14 5.42 10.46 7.58
N VAL A 15 5.62 11.75 7.72
CA VAL A 15 5.27 12.47 8.96
C VAL A 15 3.76 12.78 8.99
N PRO A 16 3.08 12.63 10.14
CA PRO A 16 1.62 12.80 10.24
C PRO A 16 1.14 14.26 10.25
N TRP A 17 2.00 15.23 10.61
CA TRP A 17 1.61 16.64 10.76
C TRP A 17 1.59 17.45 9.45
N ILE A 18 1.78 16.80 8.31
CA ILE A 18 1.67 17.41 6.97
C ILE A 18 0.35 16.92 6.37
N ALA A 19 -0.55 17.85 6.03
CA ALA A 19 -1.89 17.53 5.55
C ALA A 19 -1.85 16.69 4.26
N GLU A 20 -0.89 16.97 3.39
CA GLU A 20 -0.64 16.27 2.13
C GLU A 20 -0.18 14.81 2.32
N HIS A 21 0.17 14.41 3.55
CA HIS A 21 0.48 13.02 3.87
C HIS A 21 -0.72 12.22 4.37
N CYS A 22 -1.91 12.84 4.55
CA CYS A 22 -3.11 12.12 4.96
C CYS A 22 -3.48 11.07 3.89
N LEU A 23 -3.24 9.80 4.19
CA LEU A 23 -3.39 8.70 3.24
C LEU A 23 -4.86 8.46 2.86
N ASP A 24 -5.77 8.73 3.79
CA ASP A 24 -7.23 8.64 3.55
C ASP A 24 -7.67 9.65 2.50
N ASN A 25 -7.31 10.92 2.68
CA ASN A 25 -7.59 11.98 1.71
C ASN A 25 -6.97 11.66 0.35
N LEU A 26 -5.72 11.17 0.31
CA LEU A 26 -5.05 10.83 -0.94
C LEU A 26 -5.76 9.71 -1.70
N VAL A 27 -6.24 8.68 -0.99
CA VAL A 27 -7.00 7.58 -1.60
C VAL A 27 -8.36 8.05 -2.04
N ASP A 28 -9.08 8.78 -1.19
CA ASP A 28 -10.42 9.31 -1.49
C ASP A 28 -10.40 10.25 -2.70
N GLU A 29 -9.47 11.21 -2.76
CA GLU A 29 -9.31 12.13 -3.90
C GLU A 29 -9.00 11.39 -5.21
N PHE A 30 -8.24 10.31 -5.14
CA PHE A 30 -7.91 9.49 -6.29
C PHE A 30 -9.11 8.67 -6.77
N GLU A 31 -9.85 8.04 -5.84
CA GLU A 31 -11.02 7.21 -6.15
C GLU A 31 -12.21 8.04 -6.64
N ASN A 32 -12.38 9.26 -6.14
CA ASN A 32 -13.40 10.20 -6.60
C ASN A 32 -13.04 10.86 -7.95
N GLY A 33 -11.82 10.67 -8.45
CA GLY A 33 -11.36 11.22 -9.73
C GLY A 33 -11.03 12.71 -9.70
N ASP A 34 -10.92 13.30 -8.50
CA ASP A 34 -10.71 14.73 -8.32
C ASP A 34 -9.27 15.13 -8.62
N THR A 35 -8.29 14.35 -8.14
CA THR A 35 -6.87 14.64 -8.36
C THR A 35 -6.02 13.36 -8.44
N GLU A 36 -6.01 12.72 -9.61
CA GLU A 36 -5.26 11.47 -9.86
C GLU A 36 -3.75 11.60 -9.54
N GLN A 37 -3.21 12.82 -9.56
CA GLN A 37 -1.78 13.08 -9.40
C GLN A 37 -1.28 13.01 -7.94
N THR A 38 -2.13 13.27 -6.94
CA THR A 38 -1.67 13.39 -5.54
C THR A 38 -1.24 12.04 -4.97
N LEU A 39 -2.08 11.00 -5.12
CA LEU A 39 -1.74 9.63 -4.71
C LEU A 39 -0.57 9.09 -5.52
N ARG A 40 -0.54 9.32 -6.84
CA ARG A 40 0.57 8.87 -7.70
C ARG A 40 1.90 9.50 -7.30
N HIS A 41 1.93 10.76 -6.90
CA HIS A 41 3.14 11.41 -6.37
C HIS A 41 3.58 10.81 -5.04
N ALA A 42 2.64 10.56 -4.12
CA ALA A 42 2.95 9.92 -2.84
C ALA A 42 3.51 8.50 -3.03
N LEU A 43 2.91 7.72 -3.94
CA LEU A 43 3.34 6.36 -4.25
C LEU A 43 4.60 6.30 -5.13
N GLY A 44 4.93 7.38 -5.86
CA GLY A 44 6.03 7.39 -6.81
C GLY A 44 7.40 7.10 -6.18
N GLN A 45 7.63 7.60 -4.96
CA GLN A 45 8.88 7.38 -4.22
C GLN A 45 9.04 5.90 -3.84
N ILE A 46 8.07 5.34 -3.12
CA ILE A 46 8.08 3.93 -2.74
C ILE A 46 8.04 2.99 -3.95
N ALA A 47 7.30 3.33 -5.02
CA ALA A 47 7.25 2.54 -6.25
C ALA A 47 8.63 2.44 -6.92
N ARG A 48 9.38 3.55 -6.96
CA ARG A 48 10.74 3.57 -7.47
C ARG A 48 11.65 2.65 -6.65
N TYR A 49 11.56 2.72 -5.32
CA TYR A 49 12.35 1.85 -4.45
C TYR A 49 11.96 0.38 -4.59
N MET A 50 10.67 0.04 -4.75
CA MET A 50 10.22 -1.33 -5.01
C MET A 50 10.76 -1.86 -6.34
N LEU A 51 10.83 -1.00 -7.37
CA LEU A 51 11.41 -1.35 -8.66
C LEU A 51 12.93 -1.60 -8.55
N GLU A 52 13.67 -0.69 -7.91
CA GLU A 52 15.12 -0.76 -7.76
C GLU A 52 15.56 -1.94 -6.88
N THR A 53 14.83 -2.20 -5.79
CA THR A 53 15.11 -3.32 -4.87
C THR A 53 14.54 -4.66 -5.33
N ARG A 54 13.74 -4.66 -6.42
CA ARG A 54 13.00 -5.82 -6.93
C ARG A 54 12.09 -6.49 -5.89
N LEU A 55 11.65 -5.73 -4.89
CA LEU A 55 10.73 -6.21 -3.87
C LEU A 55 9.29 -6.15 -4.38
N LYS A 56 8.57 -7.25 -4.16
CA LYS A 56 7.17 -7.39 -4.62
C LYS A 56 6.18 -6.65 -3.73
N TYR A 57 6.50 -6.49 -2.45
CA TYR A 57 5.58 -5.95 -1.45
C TYR A 57 6.19 -4.73 -0.77
N GLY A 58 5.32 -3.77 -0.45
CA GLY A 58 5.70 -2.62 0.34
C GLY A 58 4.54 -2.06 1.15
N PHE A 59 4.81 -1.07 1.97
CA PHE A 59 3.78 -0.31 2.69
C PHE A 59 4.22 1.15 2.87
N LEU A 60 3.25 2.05 2.81
CA LEU A 60 3.41 3.47 3.10
C LEU A 60 2.63 3.77 4.38
N THR A 61 3.26 4.41 5.37
CA THR A 61 2.62 4.71 6.66
C THR A 61 2.89 6.13 7.14
N THR A 62 1.91 6.74 7.80
CA THR A 62 2.05 7.99 8.57
C THR A 62 2.10 7.76 10.07
N TYR A 63 2.36 6.52 10.52
CA TYR A 63 2.12 6.00 11.86
C TYR A 63 0.64 5.91 12.25
N GLU A 64 -0.18 6.87 11.82
CA GLU A 64 -1.63 6.90 12.07
C GLU A 64 -2.40 6.05 11.05
N GLN A 65 -1.98 6.09 9.78
CA GLN A 65 -2.58 5.36 8.67
C GLN A 65 -1.53 4.52 7.94
N THR A 66 -1.95 3.44 7.31
CA THR A 66 -1.08 2.56 6.50
C THR A 66 -1.80 2.11 5.24
N ILE A 67 -1.09 2.12 4.11
CA ILE A 67 -1.49 1.49 2.85
C ILE A 67 -0.49 0.40 2.51
N PHE A 68 -0.99 -0.78 2.16
CA PHE A 68 -0.19 -1.89 1.65
C PHE A 68 -0.11 -1.85 0.13
N LEU A 69 1.07 -2.16 -0.39
CA LEU A 69 1.40 -2.09 -1.81
C LEU A 69 1.85 -3.44 -2.33
N ARG A 70 1.41 -3.75 -3.55
CA ARG A 70 1.84 -4.94 -4.28
C ARG A 70 2.24 -4.54 -5.69
N LYS A 71 3.46 -4.90 -6.07
CA LYS A 71 3.85 -4.89 -7.48
C LYS A 71 3.07 -5.97 -8.22
N ALA A 72 2.32 -5.57 -9.23
CA ALA A 72 1.55 -6.45 -10.10
C ALA A 72 2.13 -6.39 -11.51
N ASP A 73 2.45 -7.55 -12.08
CA ASP A 73 2.91 -7.65 -13.46
C ASP A 73 1.71 -8.00 -14.35
N ALA A 74 1.22 -7.02 -15.11
CA ALA A 74 0.16 -7.18 -16.09
C ALA A 74 0.80 -7.30 -17.49
N GLY A 75 1.26 -8.51 -17.83
CA GLY A 75 1.93 -8.77 -19.10
C GLY A 75 3.30 -8.10 -19.20
N ARG A 76 3.43 -7.11 -20.10
CA ARG A 76 4.68 -6.33 -20.29
C ARG A 76 4.73 -5.04 -19.46
N VAL A 77 3.64 -4.69 -18.80
CA VAL A 77 3.53 -3.48 -17.98
C VAL A 77 3.52 -3.89 -16.52
N TRP A 78 4.34 -3.23 -15.70
CA TRP A 78 4.28 -3.38 -14.26
C TRP A 78 3.42 -2.24 -13.71
N GLY A 79 2.53 -2.58 -12.78
CA GLY A 79 1.68 -1.66 -12.05
C GLY A 79 1.87 -1.81 -10.55
N LEU A 80 1.29 -0.87 -9.82
CA LEU A 80 1.24 -0.90 -8.37
C LEU A 80 -0.22 -1.01 -7.96
N GLU A 81 -0.54 -2.08 -7.26
CA GLU A 81 -1.82 -2.21 -6.56
C GLU A 81 -1.65 -1.73 -5.13
N TYR A 82 -2.68 -1.09 -4.59
CA TYR A 82 -2.68 -0.52 -3.24
C TYR A 82 -3.96 -0.91 -2.49
N SER A 83 -3.86 -1.06 -1.17
CA SER A 83 -5.01 -1.32 -0.31
C SER A 83 -5.72 0.00 0.04
N PRO A 84 -6.97 -0.05 0.54
CA PRO A 84 -7.54 1.09 1.24
C PRO A 84 -6.63 1.59 2.36
N SER A 85 -6.83 2.85 2.75
CA SER A 85 -6.18 3.45 3.92
C SER A 85 -6.65 2.72 5.19
N LEU A 86 -5.71 2.29 6.03
CA LEU A 86 -6.02 1.60 7.29
C LEU A 86 -5.48 2.41 8.46
N TYR A 87 -6.38 2.83 9.35
CA TYR A 87 -6.02 3.48 10.61
C TYR A 87 -5.39 2.48 11.58
N HIS A 88 -4.42 2.91 12.38
CA HIS A 88 -3.72 2.08 13.36
C HIS A 88 -4.67 1.38 14.36
N ILE A 89 -5.74 2.06 14.78
CA ILE A 89 -6.78 1.45 15.63
C ILE A 89 -7.54 0.33 14.90
N GLY A 90 -7.74 0.47 13.59
CA GLY A 90 -8.36 -0.54 12.74
C GLY A 90 -7.42 -1.70 12.43
N LEU A 91 -6.12 -1.45 12.30
CA LEU A 91 -5.10 -2.49 12.10
C LEU A 91 -5.03 -3.44 13.30
N LEU A 92 -5.09 -2.91 14.52
CA LEU A 92 -5.14 -3.72 15.75
C LEU A 92 -6.40 -4.59 15.78
N ALA A 93 -7.56 -4.01 15.48
CA ALA A 93 -8.82 -4.74 15.42
C ALA A 93 -8.83 -5.82 14.30
N LEU A 94 -8.25 -5.53 13.14
CA LEU A 94 -8.12 -6.48 12.02
C LEU A 94 -7.12 -7.61 12.33
N ALA A 95 -6.02 -7.29 13.02
CA ALA A 95 -5.05 -8.28 13.46
C ALA A 95 -5.64 -9.23 14.51
N ASP A 96 -6.46 -8.70 15.43
CA ASP A 96 -7.13 -9.46 16.48
C ASP A 96 -8.29 -10.33 15.95
N SER A 97 -8.98 -9.88 14.89
CA SER A 97 -10.18 -10.55 14.34
C SER A 97 -9.94 -11.48 13.14
N ALA A 98 -8.79 -11.45 12.46
CA ALA A 98 -8.69 -12.03 11.11
C ALA A 98 -7.44 -12.85 10.76
N PHE A 99 -6.65 -13.35 11.71
CA PHE A 99 -5.70 -14.45 11.42
C PHE A 99 -6.30 -15.85 11.63
N ASN A 100 -7.63 -15.96 11.53
CA ASN A 100 -8.33 -17.23 11.32
C ASN A 100 -8.44 -17.49 9.81
N THR A 101 -8.08 -18.70 9.39
CA THR A 101 -7.75 -19.19 8.03
C THR A 101 -8.88 -19.14 6.97
N GLY A 102 -9.85 -18.25 7.11
CA GLY A 102 -10.96 -18.03 6.17
C GLY A 102 -11.15 -16.57 5.72
N THR A 103 -10.56 -15.60 6.44
CA THR A 103 -10.72 -14.16 6.17
C THR A 103 -9.43 -13.50 5.67
N GLY A 104 -8.37 -14.28 5.50
CA GLY A 104 -7.14 -13.84 4.84
C GLY A 104 -7.36 -13.70 3.34
N ILE A 105 -7.12 -12.51 2.80
CA ILE A 105 -6.92 -12.28 1.35
C ILE A 105 -8.05 -12.86 0.49
N ARG A 106 -9.32 -12.67 0.88
CA ARG A 106 -10.46 -12.98 0.00
C ARG A 106 -11.20 -11.70 -0.36
N ASN A 107 -11.06 -11.31 -1.63
CA ASN A 107 -11.95 -10.42 -2.37
C ASN A 107 -12.05 -8.95 -1.92
N GLN A 108 -10.94 -8.31 -1.57
CA GLN A 108 -10.88 -6.85 -1.76
C GLN A 108 -10.72 -6.64 -3.27
N PHE A 109 -11.76 -6.11 -3.93
CA PHE A 109 -11.68 -5.74 -5.34
C PHE A 109 -10.57 -4.69 -5.48
N TRP A 110 -9.41 -5.10 -5.98
CA TRP A 110 -8.30 -4.22 -6.33
C TRP A 110 -8.65 -3.52 -7.63
N THR A 111 -9.59 -2.56 -7.57
CA THR A 111 -10.22 -1.84 -8.69
C THR A 111 -10.86 -2.70 -9.78
N ARG A 112 -12.13 -2.41 -10.10
CA ARG A 112 -12.81 -3.01 -11.26
C ARG A 112 -12.20 -2.45 -12.55
N ASN A 113 -11.98 -3.36 -13.50
CA ASN A 113 -11.74 -3.20 -14.94
C ASN A 113 -11.77 -1.78 -15.52
N ALA A 114 -10.76 -1.51 -16.36
CA ALA A 114 -10.87 -0.55 -17.47
C ALA A 114 -12.13 -0.79 -18.33
#